data_AF-A0A7V3AHR3-F1
#
_entry.id   AF-A0A7V3AHR3-F1
#
_cell.length_a   1.000
_cell.length_b   1.000
_cell.length_c   1.000
_cell.angle_alpha   90.00
_cell.angle_beta   90.00
_cell.angle_gamma   90.00
#
_symmetry.space_group_name_H-M   'P 1'
#
loop_
_entity.id
_entity.type
_entity.pdbx_description
1 polymer ?
#
loop_
_entity_poly.entity_id
_entity_poly.type
_entity_poly.pdbx_seq_one_letter_code
_entity_poly.pdbx_strand_id
1 'polypeptide(L)'
;MRYGHFDNRAREYVVDRPDTPKSWINYSGSRLYGAIVTNNAGGYSFYRSPAEGRILRFRFNSIPADQPGRYFYLRDRDSGDVWSASWQPVGKPLDRYKSVCRFGTGYTVIASRYAGIETETTYFVPFEQTFEYWWLKVRNRSRRPRRLSVFSYAEMAAEWNIFNDTLNLQYVAYIAEAKGHDGLIEVSSCARLKEDPEPLLSKTGPE
;
A
#
# COMPACT_ATOMS: atom_id res chain seq x y z
N MET A 1 14.42 -0.94 24.26
CA MET A 1 13.79 -1.98 23.41
C MET A 1 14.27 -1.81 21.97
N ARG A 2 14.49 -2.91 21.23
CA ARG A 2 14.98 -2.91 19.84
C ARG A 2 13.90 -3.52 18.93
N TYR A 3 13.57 -2.84 17.83
CA TYR A 3 12.57 -3.26 16.85
C TYR A 3 13.17 -3.77 15.54
N GLY A 4 14.47 -3.60 15.34
CA GLY A 4 15.12 -3.94 14.08
C GLY A 4 16.65 -3.84 14.10
N HIS A 5 17.25 -4.13 12.97
CA HIS A 5 18.70 -4.17 12.77
C HIS A 5 19.09 -3.93 11.30
N PHE A 6 20.34 -3.53 11.08
CA PHE A 6 20.90 -3.47 9.72
C PHE A 6 21.37 -4.86 9.30
N ASP A 7 20.94 -5.30 8.12
CA ASP A 7 21.56 -6.38 7.37
C ASP A 7 22.49 -5.75 6.32
N ASN A 8 23.76 -5.64 6.66
CA ASN A 8 24.77 -5.04 5.78
C ASN A 8 25.01 -5.86 4.51
N ARG A 9 24.77 -7.17 4.55
CA ARG A 9 24.97 -8.06 3.39
C ARG A 9 23.87 -7.82 2.36
N ALA A 10 22.62 -7.74 2.81
CA ALA A 10 21.47 -7.45 1.95
C ALA A 10 21.33 -5.94 1.63
N ARG A 11 22.01 -5.07 2.39
CA ARG A 11 21.81 -3.62 2.38
C ARG A 11 20.38 -3.23 2.72
N GLU A 12 19.81 -3.94 3.70
CA GLU A 12 18.45 -3.75 4.17
C GLU A 12 18.44 -3.31 5.63
N TYR A 13 17.42 -2.54 6.01
CA TYR A 13 17.04 -2.40 7.41
C TYR A 13 15.89 -3.37 7.72
N VAL A 14 16.12 -4.29 8.64
CA VAL A 14 15.18 -5.34 9.04
C VAL A 14 14.42 -4.88 10.28
N VAL A 15 13.10 -4.88 10.21
CA VAL A 15 12.18 -4.66 11.33
C VAL A 15 11.67 -6.03 11.79
N ASP A 16 12.17 -6.48 12.93
CA ASP A 16 11.91 -7.82 13.49
C ASP A 16 10.51 -7.97 14.11
N ARG A 17 9.86 -6.84 14.42
CA ARG A 17 8.52 -6.80 15.02
C ARG A 17 7.67 -5.68 14.43
N PRO A 18 6.40 -5.93 14.10
CA PRO A 18 5.56 -4.98 13.37
C PRO A 18 4.93 -3.89 14.26
N ASP A 19 4.98 -4.04 15.58
CA ASP A 19 4.39 -3.13 16.57
C ASP A 19 5.34 -1.99 16.97
N THR A 20 6.00 -1.40 15.96
CA THR A 20 6.85 -0.23 16.17
C THR A 20 6.04 0.92 16.80
N PRO A 21 6.62 1.73 17.70
CA PRO A 21 5.89 2.78 18.42
C PRO A 21 5.41 3.92 17.49
N LYS A 22 6.00 4.01 16.31
CA LYS A 22 5.61 4.84 15.18
C LYS A 22 5.81 4.04 13.91
N SER A 23 5.08 4.39 12.86
CA SER A 23 5.27 3.81 11.53
C SER A 23 6.64 4.18 11.00
N TRP A 24 7.43 3.17 10.67
CA TRP A 24 8.68 3.35 9.95
C TRP A 24 8.39 3.22 8.46
N ILE A 25 9.03 4.07 7.66
CA ILE A 25 8.71 4.22 6.24
C ILE A 25 9.93 3.95 5.36
N ASN A 26 9.65 3.57 4.13
CA ASN A 26 10.62 3.55 3.04
C ASN A 26 10.06 4.26 1.82
N TYR A 27 10.97 4.73 0.97
CA TYR A 27 10.65 5.35 -0.32
C TYR A 27 10.97 4.36 -1.44
N SER A 28 10.06 4.26 -2.40
CA SER A 28 10.28 3.58 -3.68
C SER A 28 9.78 4.48 -4.79
N GLY A 29 10.51 4.54 -5.91
CA GLY A 29 10.15 5.43 -7.01
C GLY A 29 11.31 6.13 -7.69
N SER A 30 10.94 7.11 -8.50
CA SER A 30 11.81 8.01 -9.25
C SER A 30 11.28 9.45 -9.13
N ARG A 31 11.79 10.37 -9.95
CA ARG A 31 11.20 11.73 -10.05
C ARG A 31 9.79 11.73 -10.64
N LEU A 32 9.41 10.64 -11.31
CA LEU A 32 8.14 10.51 -12.01
C LEU A 32 7.02 9.95 -11.11
N TYR A 33 7.34 8.95 -10.29
CA TYR A 33 6.39 8.30 -9.39
C TYR A 33 7.04 8.08 -8.04
N GLY A 34 6.34 8.45 -6.96
CA GLY A 34 6.79 8.25 -5.59
C GLY A 34 5.81 7.39 -4.80
N ALA A 35 6.32 6.41 -4.07
CA ALA A 35 5.57 5.58 -3.15
C ALA A 35 6.24 5.56 -1.78
N ILE A 36 5.46 5.92 -0.75
CA ILE A 36 5.86 5.82 0.65
C ILE A 36 5.13 4.62 1.24
N VAL A 37 5.90 3.64 1.74
CA VAL A 37 5.39 2.38 2.28
C VAL A 37 5.84 2.22 3.72
N THR A 38 4.91 1.95 4.64
CA THR A 38 5.25 1.70 6.04
C THR A 38 5.60 0.23 6.31
N ASN A 39 6.18 -0.07 7.48
CA ASN A 39 6.44 -1.45 7.93
C ASN A 39 5.18 -2.31 8.07
N ASN A 40 4.00 -1.68 7.96
CA ASN A 40 2.69 -2.28 8.02
C ASN A 40 1.89 -2.12 6.71
N ALA A 41 2.58 -1.91 5.58
CA ALA A 41 2.01 -1.69 4.24
C ALA A 41 1.08 -0.48 4.13
N GLY A 42 1.11 0.43 5.11
CA GLY A 42 0.46 1.73 5.05
C GLY A 42 1.14 2.68 4.06
N GLY A 43 0.59 3.89 3.96
CA GLY A 43 1.18 4.98 3.20
C GLY A 43 0.42 5.30 1.91
N TYR A 44 1.07 6.06 1.03
CA TYR A 44 0.46 6.56 -0.21
C TYR A 44 1.45 6.56 -1.36
N SER A 45 0.94 6.91 -2.53
CA SER A 45 1.75 7.20 -3.71
C SER A 45 1.20 8.35 -4.52
N PHE A 46 2.05 8.85 -5.40
CA PHE A 46 1.77 10.02 -6.22
C PHE A 46 2.59 10.00 -7.51
N TYR A 47 2.06 10.68 -8.52
CA TYR A 47 2.72 10.97 -9.79
C TYR A 47 3.26 12.41 -9.78
N ARG A 48 4.58 12.58 -9.92
CA ARG A 48 5.34 13.84 -9.91
C ARG A 48 5.22 14.69 -8.64
N SER A 49 4.01 15.12 -8.28
CA SER A 49 3.73 15.98 -7.12
C SER A 49 3.00 15.21 -6.02
N PRO A 50 3.52 15.18 -4.78
CA PRO A 50 2.77 14.61 -3.66
C PRO A 50 1.55 15.44 -3.28
N ALA A 51 1.52 16.75 -3.60
CA ALA A 51 0.39 17.62 -3.34
C ALA A 51 -0.70 17.51 -4.43
N GLU A 52 -0.29 17.41 -5.70
CA GLU A 52 -1.15 17.54 -6.90
C GLU A 52 -1.08 16.37 -7.88
N GLY A 53 -0.61 15.21 -7.42
CA GLY A 53 -0.57 13.97 -8.19
C GLY A 53 -0.91 12.76 -7.35
N ARG A 54 -1.72 12.92 -6.29
CA ARG A 54 -2.04 11.85 -5.33
C ARG A 54 -2.78 10.70 -6.02
N ILE A 55 -2.32 9.47 -5.81
CA ILE A 55 -2.95 8.26 -6.37
C ILE A 55 -3.61 7.45 -5.26
N LEU A 56 -2.87 7.14 -4.20
CA LEU A 56 -3.41 6.45 -3.02
C LEU A 56 -3.64 7.45 -1.90
N ARG A 57 -4.80 7.36 -1.23
CA ARG A 57 -5.12 8.18 -0.06
C ARG A 57 -4.24 7.84 1.13
N PHE A 58 -4.13 8.79 2.06
CA PHE A 58 -3.51 8.58 3.36
C PHE A 58 -4.04 9.56 4.39
N ARG A 59 -4.38 9.06 5.58
CA ARG A 59 -4.84 9.91 6.70
C ARG A 59 -3.66 10.23 7.61
N PHE A 60 -3.16 11.45 7.50
CA PHE A 60 -2.08 11.92 8.35
C PHE A 60 -2.54 12.06 9.81
N ASN A 61 -1.63 11.78 10.75
CA ASN A 61 -1.82 12.00 12.19
C ASN A 61 -3.14 11.42 12.77
N SER A 62 -3.59 10.29 12.21
CA SER A 62 -4.85 9.64 12.59
C SER A 62 -4.65 8.40 13.46
N ILE A 63 -5.73 7.95 14.10
CA ILE A 63 -5.79 6.67 14.83
C ILE A 63 -6.88 5.80 14.19
N PRO A 64 -6.58 4.57 13.72
CA PRO A 64 -5.27 3.94 13.65
C PRO A 64 -4.27 4.74 12.80
N ALA A 65 -2.99 4.68 13.18
CA ALA A 65 -1.91 5.29 12.40
C ALA A 65 -1.78 4.62 11.03
N ASP A 66 -1.08 5.29 10.12
CA ASP A 66 -0.64 4.79 8.80
C ASP A 66 -1.64 4.08 7.90
N GLN A 67 -2.93 4.44 7.98
CA GLN A 67 -3.98 3.91 7.11
C GLN A 67 -4.62 5.01 6.25
N PRO A 68 -5.10 4.69 5.04
CA PRO A 68 -5.04 3.38 4.35
C PRO A 68 -3.65 3.07 3.77
N GLY A 69 -3.58 2.02 2.94
CA GLY A 69 -2.36 1.51 2.35
C GLY A 69 -2.62 0.44 1.29
N ARG A 70 -1.70 -0.52 1.20
CA ARG A 70 -1.54 -1.49 0.10
C ARG A 70 -1.73 -2.91 0.59
N TYR A 71 -2.97 -3.26 0.92
CA TYR A 71 -3.21 -4.45 1.73
C TYR A 71 -3.56 -5.65 0.88
N PHE A 72 -3.03 -6.80 1.30
CA PHE A 72 -3.57 -8.10 0.93
C PHE A 72 -4.21 -8.71 2.17
N TYR A 73 -5.50 -9.01 2.08
CA TYR A 73 -6.24 -9.78 3.07
C TYR A 73 -6.29 -11.24 2.63
N LEU A 74 -6.14 -12.14 3.59
CA LEU A 74 -6.30 -13.57 3.43
C LEU A 74 -7.47 -14.02 4.30
N ARG A 75 -8.30 -14.91 3.75
CA ARG A 75 -9.38 -15.57 4.48
C ARG A 75 -9.27 -17.08 4.30
N ASP A 76 -9.22 -17.82 5.40
CA ASP A 76 -9.43 -19.26 5.36
C ASP A 76 -10.94 -19.51 5.17
N ARG A 77 -11.31 -20.20 4.09
CA ARG A 77 -12.71 -20.48 3.76
C ARG A 77 -13.32 -21.57 4.63
N ASP A 78 -12.51 -22.41 5.24
CA ASP A 78 -12.97 -23.52 6.08
C ASP A 78 -13.25 -23.03 7.52
N SER A 79 -12.37 -22.18 8.08
CA SER A 79 -12.57 -21.63 9.43
C SER A 79 -13.28 -20.26 9.46
N GLY A 80 -13.29 -19.55 8.33
CA GLY A 80 -13.75 -18.16 8.26
C GLY A 80 -12.77 -17.11 8.79
N ASP A 81 -11.60 -17.53 9.31
CA ASP A 81 -10.61 -16.61 9.89
C ASP A 81 -9.98 -15.70 8.83
N VAL A 82 -9.77 -14.43 9.18
CA VAL A 82 -9.24 -13.38 8.29
C VAL A 82 -8.00 -12.75 8.90
N TRP A 83 -6.96 -12.53 8.12
CA TRP A 83 -5.75 -11.77 8.50
C TRP A 83 -5.19 -11.01 7.30
N SER A 84 -4.34 -10.02 7.55
CA SER A 84 -3.61 -9.31 6.49
C SER A 84 -2.21 -9.91 6.28
N ALA A 85 -1.64 -9.78 5.09
CA ALA A 85 -0.28 -10.20 4.77
C ALA A 85 0.77 -9.34 5.52
N SER A 86 0.46 -8.07 5.76
CA SER A 86 1.07 -7.21 6.78
C SER A 86 0.35 -7.37 8.12
N TRP A 87 0.97 -7.00 9.24
CA TRP A 87 0.34 -7.15 10.55
C TRP A 87 -0.93 -6.30 10.70
N GLN A 88 -0.83 -4.98 10.43
CA GLN A 88 -1.99 -4.13 10.23
C GLN A 88 -2.52 -4.30 8.79
N PRO A 89 -3.81 -4.04 8.52
CA PRO A 89 -4.79 -3.44 9.43
C PRO A 89 -5.58 -4.45 10.30
N VAL A 90 -5.44 -5.76 10.08
CA VAL A 90 -6.22 -6.74 10.87
C VAL A 90 -5.70 -6.89 12.29
N GLY A 91 -4.39 -6.75 12.51
CA GLY A 91 -3.80 -6.67 13.85
C GLY A 91 -3.90 -7.97 14.66
N LYS A 92 -3.60 -9.13 14.04
CA LYS A 92 -3.64 -10.42 14.75
C LYS A 92 -2.70 -10.43 15.98
N PRO A 93 -3.04 -11.18 17.04
CA PRO A 93 -2.19 -11.30 18.23
C PRO A 93 -0.76 -11.75 17.90
N LEU A 94 0.24 -11.03 18.39
CA LEU A 94 1.67 -11.23 18.04
C LEU A 94 2.31 -12.45 18.70
N ASP A 95 1.67 -13.05 19.69
CA ASP A 95 2.02 -14.38 20.19
C ASP A 95 1.83 -15.44 19.09
N ARG A 96 0.86 -15.24 18.18
CA ARG A 96 0.51 -16.16 17.08
C ARG A 96 0.97 -15.69 15.70
N TYR A 97 0.93 -14.38 15.45
CA TYR A 97 1.30 -13.77 14.17
C TYR A 97 2.76 -13.32 14.21
N LYS A 98 3.57 -13.80 13.27
CA LYS A 98 4.97 -13.38 13.12
C LYS A 98 5.10 -12.55 11.85
N SER A 99 5.82 -11.44 11.92
CA SER A 99 6.04 -10.53 10.80
C SER A 99 7.45 -9.96 10.85
N VAL A 100 8.10 -9.88 9.71
CA VAL A 100 9.37 -9.20 9.51
C VAL A 100 9.22 -8.30 8.30
N CYS A 101 9.56 -7.01 8.44
CA CYS A 101 9.63 -6.07 7.32
C CYS A 101 11.10 -5.82 6.99
N ARG A 102 11.44 -5.75 5.71
CA ARG A 102 12.78 -5.43 5.22
C ARG A 102 12.67 -4.24 4.29
N PHE A 103 13.33 -3.15 4.67
CA PHE A 103 13.45 -1.95 3.85
C PHE A 103 14.76 -2.01 3.07
N GLY A 104 14.66 -2.19 1.76
CA GLY A 104 15.79 -2.11 0.84
C GLY A 104 15.77 -0.80 0.04
N THR A 105 16.79 -0.60 -0.79
CA THR A 105 16.86 0.57 -1.67
C THR A 105 15.82 0.47 -2.79
N GLY A 106 14.73 1.23 -2.68
CA GLY A 106 13.67 1.29 -3.69
C GLY A 106 12.62 0.17 -3.60
N TYR A 107 12.65 -0.66 -2.55
CA TYR A 107 11.65 -1.71 -2.33
C TYR A 107 11.43 -1.99 -0.85
N THR A 108 10.25 -2.53 -0.53
CA THR A 108 9.89 -3.00 0.81
C THR A 108 9.38 -4.43 0.73
N VAL A 109 9.90 -5.33 1.57
CA VAL A 109 9.41 -6.71 1.69
C VAL A 109 8.78 -6.92 3.06
N ILE A 110 7.56 -7.43 3.11
CA ILE A 110 6.90 -7.82 4.36
C ILE A 110 6.64 -9.32 4.30
N ALA A 111 7.32 -10.08 5.15
CA ALA A 111 7.13 -11.50 5.31
C ALA A 111 6.37 -11.77 6.61
N SER A 112 5.37 -12.65 6.57
CA SER A 112 4.59 -13.01 7.75
C SER A 112 4.20 -14.48 7.77
N ARG A 113 3.90 -14.97 8.97
CA ARG A 113 3.45 -16.34 9.21
C ARG A 113 2.35 -16.35 10.25
N TYR A 114 1.22 -16.97 9.89
CA TYR A 114 0.07 -17.12 10.76
C TYR A 114 -0.76 -18.34 10.36
N ALA A 115 -1.27 -19.09 11.34
CA ALA A 115 -2.13 -20.26 11.13
C ALA A 115 -1.59 -21.27 10.08
N GLY A 116 -0.27 -21.46 10.03
CA GLY A 116 0.40 -22.38 9.09
C GLY A 116 0.46 -21.88 7.63
N ILE A 117 0.14 -20.61 7.39
CA ILE A 117 0.31 -19.94 6.09
C ILE A 117 1.46 -18.94 6.21
N GLU A 118 2.37 -18.96 5.24
CA GLU A 118 3.40 -17.94 5.05
C GLU A 118 3.00 -17.03 3.90
N THR A 119 3.19 -15.73 4.08
CA THR A 119 3.07 -14.74 3.01
C THR A 119 4.32 -13.89 2.93
N GLU A 120 4.73 -13.54 1.73
CA GLU A 120 5.79 -12.56 1.45
C GLU A 120 5.27 -11.59 0.41
N THR A 121 5.16 -10.31 0.79
CA THR A 121 4.75 -9.25 -0.13
C THR A 121 5.93 -8.33 -0.43
N THR A 122 6.23 -8.10 -1.71
CA THR A 122 7.22 -7.12 -2.16
C THR A 122 6.51 -5.95 -2.82
N TYR A 123 6.79 -4.74 -2.35
CA TYR A 123 6.29 -3.48 -2.89
C TYR A 123 7.46 -2.70 -3.48
N PHE A 124 7.34 -2.31 -4.74
CA PHE A 124 8.32 -1.45 -5.40
C PHE A 124 7.71 -0.72 -6.59
N VAL A 125 8.39 0.34 -7.02
CA VAL A 125 8.11 1.04 -8.27
C VAL A 125 9.25 0.70 -9.22
N PRO A 126 8.99 0.05 -10.37
CA PRO A 126 10.05 -0.20 -11.34
C PRO A 126 10.67 1.13 -11.82
N PHE A 127 11.96 1.08 -12.16
CA PHE A 127 12.70 2.29 -12.53
C PHE A 127 12.02 3.03 -13.70
N GLU A 128 11.82 4.34 -13.52
CA GLU A 128 11.17 5.24 -14.48
C GLU A 128 9.75 4.85 -14.92
N GLN A 129 9.06 3.98 -14.18
CA GLN A 129 7.67 3.62 -14.43
C GLN A 129 6.69 4.44 -13.58
N THR A 130 5.43 4.49 -14.03
CA THR A 130 4.32 5.22 -13.39
C THR A 130 3.36 4.30 -12.63
N PHE A 131 3.80 3.10 -12.27
CA PHE A 131 2.99 2.13 -11.54
C PHE A 131 3.77 1.46 -10.43
N GLU A 132 3.06 0.99 -9.42
CA GLU A 132 3.61 0.13 -8.38
C GLU A 132 3.42 -1.34 -8.74
N TYR A 133 4.37 -2.17 -8.34
CA TYR A 133 4.26 -3.62 -8.41
C TYR A 133 4.11 -4.18 -6.99
N TRP A 134 3.02 -4.91 -6.74
CA TRP A 134 2.73 -5.56 -5.46
C TRP A 134 2.78 -7.07 -5.64
N TRP A 135 3.92 -7.68 -5.34
CA TRP A 135 4.12 -9.11 -5.51
C TRP A 135 3.77 -9.85 -4.23
N LEU A 136 2.63 -10.54 -4.18
CA LEU A 136 2.30 -11.46 -3.09
C LEU A 136 2.70 -12.90 -3.42
N LYS A 137 3.49 -13.53 -2.56
CA LYS A 137 3.69 -14.99 -2.53
C LYS A 137 2.93 -15.57 -1.35
N VAL A 138 2.17 -16.64 -1.58
CA VAL A 138 1.44 -17.37 -0.54
C VAL A 138 1.92 -18.82 -0.51
N ARG A 139 2.32 -19.31 0.68
CA ARG A 139 2.78 -20.70 0.86
C ARG A 139 2.03 -21.37 2.00
N ASN A 140 1.40 -22.51 1.70
CA ASN A 140 0.84 -23.38 2.72
C ASN A 140 1.95 -24.21 3.37
N ARG A 141 2.15 -24.02 4.68
CA ARG A 141 3.08 -24.79 5.54
C ARG A 141 2.36 -25.72 6.51
N SER A 142 1.02 -25.77 6.44
CA SER A 142 0.25 -26.69 7.26
C SER A 142 0.32 -28.11 6.70
N ARG A 143 -0.06 -29.10 7.50
CA ARG A 143 -0.08 -30.51 7.12
C ARG A 143 -1.31 -30.91 6.30
N ARG A 144 -2.17 -29.95 5.93
CA ARG A 144 -3.40 -30.19 5.18
C ARG A 144 -3.55 -29.22 4.02
N PRO A 145 -4.28 -29.59 2.96
CA PRO A 145 -4.74 -28.63 1.96
C PRO A 145 -5.53 -27.48 2.62
N ARG A 146 -5.44 -26.29 2.03
CA ARG A 146 -6.09 -25.07 2.55
C ARG A 146 -6.82 -24.36 1.44
N ARG A 147 -8.06 -23.93 1.72
CA ARG A 147 -8.88 -23.15 0.79
C ARG A 147 -8.84 -21.70 1.22
N LEU A 148 -8.01 -20.91 0.55
CA LEU A 148 -7.80 -19.50 0.87
C LEU A 148 -8.48 -18.61 -0.17
N SER A 149 -9.06 -17.51 0.30
CA SER A 149 -9.39 -16.35 -0.53
C SER A 149 -8.38 -15.25 -0.26
N VAL A 150 -7.98 -14.52 -1.30
CA VAL A 150 -7.08 -13.38 -1.21
C VAL A 150 -7.78 -12.16 -1.79
N PHE A 151 -7.68 -11.02 -1.10
CA PHE A 151 -8.29 -9.76 -1.51
C PHE A 151 -7.24 -8.66 -1.46
N SER A 152 -7.05 -7.93 -2.55
CA SER A 152 -6.29 -6.68 -2.53
C SER A 152 -7.18 -5.52 -2.10
N TYR A 153 -6.60 -4.52 -1.45
CA TYR A 153 -7.26 -3.27 -1.13
C TYR A 153 -6.30 -2.11 -1.33
N ALA A 154 -6.84 -1.06 -1.93
CA ALA A 154 -6.23 0.25 -2.03
C ALA A 154 -7.36 1.29 -1.99
N GLU A 155 -7.14 2.42 -1.33
CA GLU A 155 -8.08 3.53 -1.38
C GLU A 155 -7.53 4.59 -2.36
N MET A 156 -8.20 4.73 -3.49
CA MET A 156 -7.80 5.67 -4.54
C MET A 156 -8.17 7.11 -4.15
N ALA A 157 -7.31 8.05 -4.53
CA ALA A 157 -7.63 9.47 -4.46
C ALA A 157 -8.70 9.83 -5.49
N ALA A 158 -9.70 10.59 -5.08
CA ALA A 158 -10.82 11.00 -5.94
C ALA A 158 -10.48 12.26 -6.73
N GLU A 159 -9.55 13.07 -6.23
CA GLU A 159 -8.98 14.18 -6.95
C GLU A 159 -7.48 14.12 -6.70
N TRP A 160 -6.64 14.29 -7.71
CA TRP A 160 -5.17 14.19 -7.57
C TRP A 160 -4.58 15.24 -6.61
N ASN A 161 -5.43 16.04 -5.96
CA ASN A 161 -5.13 17.04 -4.96
C ASN A 161 -5.49 16.55 -3.53
N ILE A 162 -4.50 16.57 -2.63
CA ILE A 162 -4.66 16.11 -1.24
C ILE A 162 -5.71 16.88 -0.43
N PHE A 163 -5.84 18.21 -0.63
CA PHE A 163 -6.76 19.03 0.16
C PHE A 163 -8.21 18.75 -0.22
N ASN A 164 -8.49 18.62 -1.51
CA ASN A 164 -9.83 18.28 -1.98
C ASN A 164 -10.27 16.90 -1.49
N ASP A 165 -9.36 15.94 -1.54
CA ASP A 165 -9.60 14.57 -1.06
C ASP A 165 -9.91 14.48 0.45
N THR A 166 -9.51 15.50 1.22
CA THR A 166 -9.69 15.53 2.69
C THR A 166 -10.87 16.41 3.11
N LEU A 167 -11.06 17.56 2.46
CA LEU A 167 -11.95 18.62 2.94
C LEU A 167 -13.15 18.86 2.02
N ASN A 168 -13.00 18.68 0.71
CA ASN A 168 -14.00 19.09 -0.27
C ASN A 168 -14.97 17.96 -0.63
N LEU A 169 -15.41 17.20 0.38
CA LEU A 169 -16.21 15.97 0.19
C LEU A 169 -17.54 16.21 -0.53
N GLN A 170 -18.11 17.41 -0.41
CA GLN A 170 -19.31 17.84 -1.14
C GLN A 170 -19.11 17.85 -2.67
N TYR A 171 -17.86 17.92 -3.15
CA TYR A 171 -17.50 17.83 -4.55
C TYR A 171 -16.91 16.45 -4.87
N VAL A 172 -15.84 16.04 -4.17
CA VAL A 172 -15.07 14.85 -4.56
C VAL A 172 -15.87 13.53 -4.47
N ALA A 173 -16.91 13.47 -3.64
CA ALA A 173 -17.76 12.29 -3.55
C ALA A 173 -18.60 12.03 -4.81
N TYR A 174 -18.74 13.01 -5.71
CA TYR A 174 -19.59 12.91 -6.91
C TYR A 174 -18.81 12.87 -8.23
N ILE A 175 -17.48 13.00 -8.18
CA ILE A 175 -16.64 13.03 -9.39
C ILE A 175 -15.88 11.73 -9.63
N ALA A 176 -15.76 10.88 -8.61
CA ALA A 176 -15.07 9.61 -8.74
C ALA A 176 -16.00 8.53 -9.32
N GLU A 177 -15.49 7.77 -10.29
CA GLU A 177 -16.15 6.62 -10.86
C GLU A 177 -15.18 5.43 -10.84
N ALA A 178 -15.70 4.24 -10.54
CA ALA A 178 -14.95 2.99 -10.61
C ALA A 178 -15.66 2.00 -11.53
N LYS A 179 -14.94 1.44 -12.51
CA LYS A 179 -15.44 0.44 -13.45
C LYS A 179 -14.64 -0.85 -13.30
N GLY A 180 -15.35 -1.96 -13.19
CA GLY A 180 -14.75 -3.29 -13.19
C GLY A 180 -14.67 -3.83 -14.61
N HIS A 181 -13.50 -4.35 -14.96
CA HIS A 181 -13.22 -5.13 -16.16
C HIS A 181 -12.54 -6.45 -15.75
N ASP A 182 -12.31 -7.36 -16.68
CA ASP A 182 -11.71 -8.68 -16.40
C ASP A 182 -10.33 -8.55 -15.74
N GLY A 183 -10.31 -8.65 -14.40
CA GLY A 183 -9.11 -8.53 -13.57
C GLY A 183 -8.60 -7.10 -13.35
N LEU A 184 -9.35 -6.06 -13.76
CA LEU A 184 -8.96 -4.66 -13.62
C LEU A 184 -10.07 -3.83 -12.98
N ILE A 185 -9.69 -2.91 -12.09
CA ILE A 185 -10.55 -1.84 -11.62
C ILE A 185 -9.98 -0.53 -12.16
N GLU A 186 -10.71 0.12 -13.04
CA GLU A 186 -10.42 1.47 -13.49
C GLU A 186 -11.05 2.46 -12.52
N VAL A 187 -10.29 3.45 -12.06
CA VAL A 187 -10.81 4.56 -11.24
C VAL A 187 -10.46 5.87 -11.91
N SER A 188 -11.48 6.67 -12.19
CA SER A 188 -11.33 7.99 -12.81
C SER A 188 -11.98 9.04 -11.93
N SER A 189 -11.38 10.22 -11.91
CA SER A 189 -12.02 11.44 -11.46
C SER A 189 -12.54 12.21 -12.66
N CYS A 190 -13.64 12.94 -12.51
CA CYS A 190 -14.18 13.81 -13.55
C CYS A 190 -14.41 13.13 -14.91
N ALA A 191 -14.74 11.83 -14.94
CA ALA A 191 -14.82 11.01 -16.17
C ALA A 191 -15.81 11.53 -17.22
N ARG A 192 -16.67 12.48 -16.84
CA ARG A 192 -17.67 13.13 -17.71
C ARG A 192 -17.16 14.43 -18.36
N LEU A 193 -16.02 14.94 -17.93
CA LEU A 193 -15.36 16.08 -18.55
C LEU A 193 -14.61 15.63 -19.80
N LYS A 194 -14.52 16.52 -20.80
CA LYS A 194 -13.62 16.30 -21.93
C LYS A 194 -12.19 16.29 -21.44
N GLU A 195 -11.39 15.39 -21.98
CA GLU A 195 -9.95 15.36 -21.74
C GLU A 195 -9.35 16.74 -22.11
N ASP A 196 -8.57 17.32 -21.20
CA ASP A 196 -7.81 18.53 -21.49
C ASP A 196 -6.65 18.13 -22.40
N PRO A 197 -6.57 18.62 -23.66
CA PRO A 197 -5.45 18.31 -24.55
C PRO A 197 -4.11 18.82 -23.99
N GLU A 198 -4.14 19.74 -23.02
CA GLU A 198 -2.98 20.17 -22.25
C GLU A 198 -3.10 19.71 -20.79
N PRO A 199 -2.47 18.59 -20.39
CA PRO A 199 -2.63 18.05 -19.05
C PRO A 199 -2.19 19.07 -17.99
N LEU A 200 -2.95 19.24 -16.91
CA LEU A 200 -2.76 20.20 -15.80
C LEU A 200 -1.29 20.42 -15.35
N LEU A 201 -0.44 19.42 -15.46
CA LEU A 201 0.99 19.46 -15.10
C LEU A 201 1.91 20.07 -16.18
N SER A 202 1.39 20.50 -17.33
CA SER A 202 2.11 21.33 -18.31
C SER A 202 2.11 22.81 -17.92
N LYS A 203 1.20 23.22 -17.02
CA LYS A 203 0.99 24.62 -16.62
C LYS A 203 1.84 25.05 -15.43
N THR A 204 2.67 24.15 -14.87
CA THR A 204 3.59 24.44 -13.76
C THR A 204 5.03 24.64 -14.26
N GLY A 205 5.23 25.46 -15.28
CA GLY A 205 6.54 26.04 -15.56
C GLY A 205 6.80 27.20 -14.58
N PRO A 206 8.05 27.48 -14.18
CA PRO A 206 8.34 28.64 -13.35
C PRO A 206 8.08 29.92 -14.15
N GLU A 207 7.17 30.76 -13.67
CA GLU A 207 7.21 32.21 -13.94
C GLU A 207 8.34 32.86 -13.12
#